data_AF-A0A6L7HKG8-F1
#
_entry.id   AF-A0A6L7HKG8-F1
#
_cell.length_a   1.000
_cell.length_b   1.000
_cell.length_c   1.000
_cell.angle_alpha   90.00
_cell.angle_beta   90.00
_cell.angle_gamma   90.00
#
_symmetry.space_group_name_H-M   'P 1'
#
loop_
_entity.id
_entity.type
_entity.pdbx_description
1 polymer ?
#
loop_
_entity_poly.entity_id
_entity_poly.type
_entity_poly.pdbx_seq_one_letter_code
_entity_poly.pdbx_strand_id
1 'polypeptide(L)' 'MLKQGKFMILNGTMVLVIAGWFFPFNLWQKLFFSIGMISIGMLAYGSSVLFNRLAKKITNRGE' A
#
# COMPACT_ATOMS: atom_id res chain seq x y z
N MET A 1 15.97 4.80 4.57
CA MET A 1 14.71 4.32 5.16
C MET A 1 13.50 4.32 4.20
N LEU A 2 13.34 5.29 3.26
CA LEU A 2 12.13 5.38 2.40
C LEU A 2 11.97 4.30 1.32
N LYS A 3 13.08 3.78 0.74
CA LYS A 3 13.01 2.63 -0.20
C LYS A 3 12.45 1.39 0.50
N GLN A 4 12.84 1.14 1.75
CA GLN A 4 12.34 0.03 2.56
C GLN A 4 10.85 0.18 2.87
N GLY A 5 10.38 1.38 3.24
CA GLY A 5 8.94 1.61 3.50
C GLY A 5 8.05 1.33 2.28
N LYS A 6 8.49 1.73 1.09
CA LYS A 6 7.79 1.41 -0.17
C LYS A 6 7.81 -0.09 -0.49
N PHE A 7 8.94 -0.75 -0.26
CA PHE A 7 9.08 -2.20 -0.44
C PHE A 7 8.19 -2.97 0.54
N MET A 8 8.05 -2.47 1.76
CA MET A 8 7.19 -3.03 2.80
C MET A 8 5.70 -2.88 2.45
N ILE A 9 5.26 -1.75 1.87
CA ILE A 9 3.89 -1.58 1.37
C ILE A 9 3.61 -2.60 0.26
N LEU A 10 4.53 -2.75 -0.70
CA LEU A 10 4.36 -3.69 -1.81
C LEU A 10 4.26 -5.16 -1.33
N ASN A 11 5.22 -5.57 -0.49
CA ASN A 11 5.22 -6.93 0.08
C ASN A 11 4.01 -7.17 0.99
N GLY A 12 3.62 -6.17 1.80
CA GLY A 12 2.44 -6.25 2.67
C GLY A 12 1.15 -6.40 1.87
N THR A 13 0.97 -5.65 0.79
CA THR A 13 -0.19 -5.79 -0.10
C THR A 13 -0.21 -7.17 -0.77
N MET A 14 0.93 -7.69 -1.24
CA MET A 14 1.00 -9.05 -1.80
C MET A 14 0.58 -10.12 -0.79
N VAL A 15 1.10 -10.05 0.44
CA VAL A 15 0.77 -11.01 1.50
C VAL A 15 -0.72 -10.96 1.83
N LEU A 16 -1.33 -9.77 1.89
CA LEU A 16 -2.75 -9.61 2.16
C LEU A 16 -3.64 -10.17 1.04
N VAL A 17 -3.25 -9.99 -0.23
CA VAL A 17 -3.95 -10.60 -1.36
C VAL A 17 -3.88 -12.12 -1.26
N ILE A 18 -2.68 -12.68 -1.01
CA ILE A 18 -2.49 -14.13 -0.87
C ILE A 18 -3.30 -14.66 0.33
N ALA A 19 -3.27 -14.00 1.48
CA ALA A 19 -4.03 -14.37 2.67
C ALA A 19 -5.54 -14.37 2.40
N GLY A 20 -6.04 -13.38 1.65
CA GLY A 20 -7.45 -13.30 1.24
C GLY A 20 -7.91 -14.48 0.38
N TRP A 21 -6.99 -15.14 -0.33
CA TRP A 21 -7.32 -16.34 -1.10
C TRP A 21 -7.50 -17.59 -0.23
N PHE A 22 -6.96 -17.62 0.99
CA PHE A 22 -7.17 -18.72 1.95
C PHE A 22 -8.47 -18.57 2.76
N PHE A 23 -9.13 -17.40 2.71
CA PHE A 23 -10.43 -17.23 3.36
C PHE A 23 -11.55 -17.98 2.61
N PRO A 24 -12.60 -18.44 3.33
CA PRO A 24 -13.72 -19.20 2.78
C PRO A 24 -14.71 -18.30 2.01
N PHE A 25 -14.20 -17.50 1.07
CA PHE A 25 -14.97 -16.67 0.15
C PHE A 25 -15.26 -17.40 -1.15
N ASN A 26 -16.37 -17.03 -1.82
CA ASN A 26 -16.64 -17.50 -3.18
C ASN A 26 -15.69 -16.84 -4.20
N LEU A 27 -15.51 -17.46 -5.36
CA LEU A 27 -14.53 -17.01 -6.39
C LEU A 27 -14.70 -15.52 -6.75
N TRP A 28 -15.95 -15.07 -6.92
CA TRP A 28 -16.28 -13.66 -7.18
C TRP A 28 -15.89 -12.73 -6.03
N GLN A 29 -16.13 -13.13 -4.78
CA GLN A 29 -15.73 -12.37 -3.61
C GLN A 29 -14.21 -12.30 -3.46
N LYS A 30 -13.48 -13.38 -3.80
CA LYS A 30 -12.01 -13.38 -3.83
C LYS A 30 -11.45 -12.39 -4.87
N LEU A 31 -12.10 -12.30 -6.03
CA LEU A 31 -11.72 -11.33 -7.07
C LEU A 31 -11.97 -9.88 -6.61
N PHE A 32 -13.15 -9.59 -6.05
CA PHE A 32 -13.46 -8.27 -5.48
C PHE A 32 -12.50 -7.90 -4.35
N PHE A 33 -12.22 -8.83 -3.44
CA PHE A 33 -11.26 -8.62 -2.36
C PHE A 33 -9.86 -8.32 -2.91
N SER A 34 -9.39 -9.09 -3.89
CA SER A 34 -8.06 -8.89 -4.49
C SER A 34 -7.93 -7.50 -5.13
N ILE A 35 -8.95 -7.06 -5.88
CA ILE A 35 -8.98 -5.73 -6.49
C ILE A 35 -9.02 -4.63 -5.41
N GLY A 36 -9.82 -4.82 -4.36
CA GLY A 36 -9.87 -3.91 -3.21
C GLY A 36 -8.51 -3.76 -2.53
N MET A 37 -7.83 -4.88 -2.27
CA MET A 37 -6.52 -4.87 -1.62
C MET A 37 -5.43 -4.22 -2.49
N ILE A 38 -5.43 -4.47 -3.80
CA ILE A 38 -4.53 -3.79 -4.73
C ILE A 38 -4.78 -2.28 -4.74
N SER A 39 -6.05 -1.87 -4.74
CA SER A 39 -6.44 -0.45 -4.73
C SER A 39 -5.97 0.26 -3.45
N ILE A 40 -6.15 -0.38 -2.28
CA ILE A 40 -5.65 0.14 -1.00
C ILE A 40 -4.12 0.21 -1.00
N GLY A 41 -3.43 -0.80 -1.55
CA GLY A 41 -1.98 -0.80 -1.70
C GLY A 41 -1.47 0.35 -2.57
N MET A 42 -2.15 0.64 -3.69
CA MET A 42 -1.83 1.78 -4.56
C MET A 42 -2.06 3.12 -3.85
N LEU A 43 -3.16 3.27 -3.10
CA LEU A 43 -3.43 4.47 -2.30
C LEU A 43 -2.35 4.68 -1.22
N ALA A 44 -1.99 3.63 -0.49
CA ALA A 44 -0.93 3.68 0.52
C ALA A 44 0.42 4.08 -0.11
N TYR A 45 0.75 3.53 -1.29
CA TYR A 45 1.94 3.90 -2.02
C TYR A 45 1.92 5.37 -2.45
N GLY A 46 0.82 5.84 -3.05
CA GLY A 46 0.64 7.23 -3.46
C GLY A 46 0.74 8.21 -2.29
N SER A 47 0.06 7.91 -1.18
CA SER A 47 0.14 8.69 0.06
C SER A 47 1.55 8.74 0.63
N SER A 48 2.31 7.64 0.61
CA SER A 48 3.71 7.64 1.06
C SER A 48 4.60 8.61 0.26
N VAL A 49 4.32 8.76 -1.04
CA VAL A 49 5.04 9.71 -1.92
C VAL A 49 4.65 11.14 -1.60
N LEU A 50 3.37 11.41 -1.40
CA LEU A 50 2.85 12.74 -1.03
C LEU A 50 3.37 13.18 0.33
N PHE A 51 3.31 12.31 1.34
CA PHE A 51 3.87 12.58 2.67
C PHE A 51 5.36 12.87 2.60
N ASN A 52 6.13 12.14 1.79
CA ASN A 52 7.55 12.40 1.63
C ASN A 52 7.82 13.78 0.99
N ARG A 53 7.01 14.19 0.00
CA ARG A 53 7.11 15.53 -0.60
C ARG A 53 6.76 16.63 0.41
N LEU A 54 5.71 16.42 1.21
CA LEU A 54 5.30 17.36 2.26
C LEU A 54 6.37 17.46 3.35
N ALA A 55 6.87 16.34 3.86
CA ALA A 55 7.90 16.30 4.89
C ALA A 55 9.18 17.02 4.44
N LYS A 56 9.61 16.81 3.18
CA LYS A 56 10.73 17.55 2.60
C LYS A 56 10.46 19.04 2.48
N LYS A 57 9.25 19.45 2.07
CA LYS A 57 8.88 20.86 1.94
C LYS A 57 8.83 21.58 3.30
N ILE A 58 8.44 20.89 4.35
CA ILE A 58 8.42 21.41 5.73
C ILE A 58 9.85 21.49 6.28
N THR A 59 10.64 20.43 6.10
CA THR A 59 12.04 20.38 6.57
C THR A 59 12.91 21.45 5.90
N ASN A 60 12.78 21.65 4.58
CA ASN A 60 13.56 22.66 3.85
C ASN A 60 13.09 24.11 4.06
N ARG A 61 11.99 24.35 4.79
CA ARG A 61 11.54 25.70 5.18
C ARG A 61 12.08 26.14 6.53
N GLY A 62 12.81 25.27 7.23
CA GLY A 62 13.43 25.55 8.52
C GLY A 62 14.92 25.94 8.44
N GLU A 63 15.48 26.06 7.24
CA GLU A 63 16.80 26.67 6.98
C GLU A 63 16.62 28.09 6.42
#